data_AF-Q9UAL4-F1
#
_entry.id   AF-Q9UAL4-F1
#
_cell.length_a   1.000
_cell.length_b   1.000
_cell.length_c   1.000
_cell.angle_alpha   90.00
_cell.angle_beta   90.00
_cell.angle_gamma   90.00
#
_symmetry.space_group_name_H-M   'P 1'
#
loop_
_entity.id
_entity.type
_entity.pdbx_description
1 polymer ?
#
loop_
_entity_poly.entity_id
_entity_poly.type
_entity_poly.pdbx_seq_one_letter_code
_entity_poly.pdbx_strand_id
1 'polypeptide(L)'
;LWWLFRDNLLPKPTKFCGYARSKLTIEELRAKCHQYMKVQPHKQAKYEEFWQCHAYAAGSYDQRSDFVALKEQLERLECRCSCNRIFYLALPPSVFDKVTVNIKDICLSERGWNRVIIEKPFGRDDVTSKKLSDHLASLFHEEQIYRIDHYLG
;
A
#
# COMPACT_ATOMS: atom_id res chain seq x y z
N LEU A 1 -10.00 -4.58 -1.18
CA LEU A 1 -9.09 -5.64 -1.67
C LEU A 1 -9.71 -7.04 -1.61
N TRP A 2 -10.20 -7.51 -0.46
CA TRP A 2 -10.87 -8.82 -0.36
C TRP A 2 -11.97 -9.05 -1.41
N TRP A 3 -12.89 -8.10 -1.58
CA TRP A 3 -13.97 -8.26 -2.57
C TRP A 3 -13.46 -8.36 -4.01
N LEU A 4 -12.44 -7.56 -4.39
CA LEU A 4 -11.80 -7.67 -5.70
C LEU A 4 -11.14 -9.05 -5.89
N PHE A 5 -10.44 -9.55 -4.87
CA PHE A 5 -9.83 -10.88 -4.91
C PHE A 5 -10.88 -12.00 -5.02
N ARG A 6 -11.92 -11.92 -4.18
CA ARG A 6 -13.06 -12.85 -4.13
C ARG A 6 -13.72 -12.99 -5.50
N ASP A 7 -13.86 -11.87 -6.20
CA ASP A 7 -14.54 -11.77 -7.49
C ASP A 7 -13.58 -11.91 -8.68
N ASN A 8 -12.32 -12.29 -8.43
CA ASN A 8 -11.27 -12.48 -9.44
C ASN A 8 -10.98 -11.24 -10.31
N LEU A 9 -11.11 -10.05 -9.75
CA LEU A 9 -10.84 -8.77 -10.42
C LEU A 9 -9.38 -8.29 -10.24
N LEU A 10 -8.54 -9.08 -9.60
CA LEU A 10 -7.11 -8.81 -9.44
C LEU A 10 -6.29 -9.74 -10.34
N PRO A 11 -5.22 -9.25 -10.99
CA PRO A 11 -4.27 -10.11 -11.70
C PRO A 11 -3.70 -11.19 -10.79
N LYS A 12 -3.43 -12.38 -11.32
CA LYS A 12 -2.79 -13.47 -10.56
C LYS A 12 -1.37 -13.72 -11.07
N PRO A 13 -0.36 -13.81 -10.20
CA PRO A 13 -0.42 -13.68 -8.73
C PRO A 13 -0.39 -12.21 -8.26
N THR A 14 -1.31 -11.83 -7.37
CA THR A 14 -1.23 -10.56 -6.59
C THR A 14 -0.82 -10.88 -5.16
N LYS A 15 0.11 -10.11 -4.61
CA LYS A 15 0.56 -10.18 -3.21
C LYS A 15 0.20 -8.88 -2.48
N PHE A 16 0.00 -8.98 -1.17
CA PHE A 16 -0.36 -7.85 -0.32
C PHE A 16 0.65 -7.70 0.80
N CYS A 17 1.11 -6.48 1.06
CA CYS A 17 2.01 -6.19 2.17
C CYS A 17 1.41 -5.08 3.03
N GLY A 18 1.07 -5.40 4.28
CA GLY A 18 0.71 -4.40 5.27
C GLY A 18 1.96 -3.78 5.90
N TYR A 19 1.94 -2.47 6.15
CA TYR A 19 3.04 -1.76 6.80
C TYR A 19 2.52 -0.75 7.82
N ALA A 20 2.96 -0.85 9.07
CA ALA A 20 2.68 0.14 10.11
C ALA A 20 3.64 0.03 11.30
N ARG A 21 3.59 1.01 12.20
CA ARG A 21 4.41 1.02 13.44
C ARG A 21 4.09 -0.13 14.40
N SER A 22 2.85 -0.59 14.40
CA SER A 22 2.41 -1.68 15.28
C SER A 22 3.05 -2.99 14.86
N LYS A 23 3.62 -3.72 15.82
CA LYS A 23 4.11 -5.09 15.59
C LYS A 23 2.91 -6.03 15.64
N LEU A 24 2.35 -6.35 14.47
CA LEU A 24 1.23 -7.27 14.32
C LEU A 24 1.65 -8.51 13.56
N THR A 25 1.07 -9.66 13.90
CA THR A 25 1.14 -10.85 13.06
C THR A 25 0.05 -10.83 11.99
N ILE A 26 0.16 -11.71 10.99
CA ILE A 26 -0.88 -11.88 9.97
C ILE A 26 -2.19 -12.39 10.60
N GLU A 27 -2.10 -13.25 11.60
CA GLU A 27 -3.25 -13.80 12.32
C GLU A 27 -4.01 -12.70 13.07
N GLU A 28 -3.29 -11.78 13.72
CA GLU A 28 -3.90 -10.63 14.41
C GLU A 28 -4.53 -9.64 13.43
N LEU A 29 -3.84 -9.35 12.31
CA LEU A 29 -4.39 -8.51 11.25
C LEU A 29 -5.65 -9.14 10.66
N ARG A 30 -5.61 -10.45 10.40
CA ARG A 30 -6.74 -11.24 9.91
C ARG A 30 -7.92 -11.18 10.85
N ALA A 31 -7.70 -11.37 12.15
CA ALA A 31 -8.76 -11.29 13.16
C ALA A 31 -9.43 -9.90 13.16
N LYS A 32 -8.64 -8.83 13.10
CA LYS A 32 -9.16 -7.44 13.04
C LYS A 32 -9.99 -7.17 11.79
N CYS A 33 -9.55 -7.70 10.64
CA CYS A 33 -10.22 -7.50 9.35
C CYS A 33 -11.45 -8.40 9.16
N HIS A 34 -11.50 -9.58 9.79
CA HIS A 34 -12.50 -10.62 9.54
C HIS A 34 -13.95 -10.10 9.56
N GLN A 35 -14.29 -9.29 10.57
CA GLN A 35 -15.63 -8.71 10.75
C GLN A 35 -16.11 -7.87 9.55
N TYR A 36 -15.19 -7.21 8.83
CA TYR A 36 -15.53 -6.33 7.71
C TYR A 36 -15.63 -7.08 6.37
N MET A 37 -15.14 -8.31 6.31
CA MET A 37 -14.99 -9.06 5.06
C MET A 37 -16.28 -9.78 4.63
N LYS A 38 -17.21 -9.99 5.58
CA LYS A 38 -18.53 -10.63 5.35
C LYS A 38 -18.38 -11.93 4.55
N VAL A 39 -17.53 -12.83 5.04
CA VAL A 39 -17.17 -14.09 4.36
C VAL A 39 -18.37 -15.03 4.40
N GLN A 40 -18.78 -15.52 3.23
CA GLN A 40 -19.85 -16.52 3.11
C GLN A 40 -19.25 -17.93 3.23
N PRO A 41 -19.95 -18.93 3.81
CA PRO A 41 -19.38 -20.26 4.05
C PRO A 41 -18.76 -20.92 2.81
N HIS A 42 -19.41 -20.81 1.66
CA HIS A 42 -18.90 -21.39 0.40
C HIS A 42 -17.66 -20.67 -0.18
N LYS A 43 -17.24 -19.54 0.41
CA LYS A 43 -16.06 -18.77 -0.02
C LYS A 43 -14.87 -18.93 0.94
N GLN A 44 -14.93 -19.86 1.89
CA GLN A 44 -13.87 -20.08 2.88
C GLN A 44 -12.53 -20.43 2.22
N ALA A 45 -12.51 -21.30 1.21
CA ALA A 45 -11.28 -21.66 0.51
C ALA A 45 -10.58 -20.43 -0.11
N LYS A 46 -11.31 -19.59 -0.84
CA LYS A 46 -10.79 -18.33 -1.37
C LYS A 46 -10.32 -17.36 -0.28
N TYR A 47 -10.97 -17.38 0.88
CA TYR A 47 -10.56 -16.57 2.02
C TYR A 47 -9.20 -17.00 2.57
N GLU A 48 -8.95 -18.31 2.67
CA GLU A 48 -7.63 -18.81 3.04
C GLU A 48 -6.56 -18.46 1.99
N GLU A 49 -6.85 -18.65 0.70
CA GLU A 49 -5.95 -18.26 -0.40
C GLU A 49 -5.59 -16.77 -0.36
N PHE A 50 -6.55 -15.91 -0.04
CA PHE A 50 -6.33 -14.47 0.10
C PHE A 50 -5.30 -14.19 1.18
N TRP A 51 -5.44 -14.79 2.37
CA TRP A 51 -4.51 -14.57 3.48
C TRP A 51 -3.13 -15.19 3.25
N GLN A 52 -3.02 -16.29 2.50
CA GLN A 52 -1.73 -16.84 2.06
C GLN A 52 -0.95 -15.89 1.15
N CYS A 53 -1.60 -14.90 0.53
CA CYS A 53 -0.97 -13.88 -0.28
C CYS A 53 -0.53 -12.63 0.51
N HIS A 54 -0.73 -12.60 1.84
CA HIS A 54 -0.38 -11.45 2.67
C HIS A 54 0.97 -11.64 3.37
N ALA A 55 1.71 -10.54 3.47
CA ALA A 55 2.77 -10.36 4.45
C ALA A 55 2.57 -9.04 5.19
N TYR A 56 3.32 -8.88 6.28
CA TYR A 56 3.26 -7.69 7.11
C TYR A 56 4.68 -7.32 7.55
N ALA A 57 4.98 -6.02 7.51
CA ALA A 57 6.23 -5.47 7.99
C ALA A 57 5.93 -4.37 9.02
N ALA A 58 6.57 -4.44 10.18
CA ALA A 58 6.45 -3.41 11.20
C ALA A 58 7.61 -2.41 11.05
N GLY A 59 7.32 -1.11 11.08
CA GLY A 59 8.33 -0.07 10.92
C GLY A 59 7.80 1.35 11.13
N SER A 60 8.71 2.27 11.38
CA SER A 60 8.42 3.70 11.48
C SER A 60 8.23 4.35 10.11
N TYR A 61 7.57 5.50 10.08
CA TYR A 61 7.31 6.22 8.84
C TYR A 61 8.44 7.19 8.46
N ASP A 62 9.52 7.24 9.23
CA ASP A 62 10.61 8.19 9.03
C ASP A 62 12.02 7.61 9.09
N GLN A 63 12.21 6.38 9.57
CA GLN A 63 13.53 5.75 9.56
C GLN A 63 13.80 5.03 8.24
N ARG A 64 14.86 5.46 7.56
CA ARG A 64 15.35 4.83 6.32
C ARG A 64 15.56 3.32 6.46
N SER A 65 16.10 2.86 7.60
CA SER A 65 16.34 1.43 7.88
C SER A 65 15.07 0.59 7.81
N ASP A 66 13.93 1.14 8.24
CA ASP A 66 12.66 0.41 8.24
C ASP A 66 12.10 0.26 6.82
N PHE A 67 12.38 1.21 5.93
CA PHE A 67 12.05 1.11 4.52
C PHE A 67 12.98 0.17 3.75
N VAL A 68 14.25 0.04 4.18
CA VAL A 68 15.14 -1.01 3.67
C VAL A 68 14.58 -2.39 4.04
N ALA A 69 14.18 -2.59 5.29
CA ALA A 69 13.53 -3.83 5.70
C ALA A 69 12.21 -4.09 4.94
N LEU A 70 11.41 -3.05 4.67
CA LEU A 70 10.22 -3.16 3.83
C LEU A 70 10.58 -3.59 2.39
N LYS A 71 11.61 -2.99 1.77
CA LYS A 71 12.09 -3.37 0.43
C LYS A 71 12.44 -4.85 0.37
N GLU A 72 13.18 -5.36 1.34
CA GLU A 72 13.56 -6.78 1.41
C GLU A 72 12.33 -7.70 1.54
N GLN A 73 11.30 -7.29 2.27
CA GLN A 73 10.04 -8.04 2.35
C GLN A 73 9.31 -8.05 1.01
N LEU A 74 9.23 -6.90 0.34
CA LEU A 74 8.62 -6.78 -0.99
C LEU A 74 9.35 -7.66 -2.01
N GLU A 75 10.69 -7.59 -2.06
CA GLU A 75 11.50 -8.40 -2.98
C GLU A 75 11.34 -9.91 -2.74
N ARG A 76 11.16 -10.32 -1.47
CA ARG A 76 10.84 -11.71 -1.12
C ARG A 76 9.47 -12.14 -1.62
N LEU A 77 8.45 -11.29 -1.51
CA LEU A 77 7.10 -11.56 -2.02
C LEU A 77 7.05 -11.68 -3.54
N GLU A 78 7.90 -10.91 -4.21
CA GLU A 78 7.98 -10.84 -5.67
C GLU A 78 8.74 -12.03 -6.27
N CYS A 79 9.43 -12.83 -5.45
CA CYS A 79 10.26 -13.95 -5.90
C CYS A 79 11.26 -13.55 -7.01
N ARG A 80 11.74 -12.30 -6.98
CA ARG A 80 12.62 -11.70 -8.02
C ARG A 80 12.02 -11.62 -9.44
N CYS A 81 10.72 -11.77 -9.58
CA CYS A 81 10.02 -11.53 -10.84
C CYS A 81 9.88 -10.02 -11.11
N SER A 82 9.55 -9.65 -12.35
CA SER A 82 9.10 -8.29 -12.62
C SER A 82 7.71 -8.09 -12.02
N CYS A 83 7.60 -7.17 -11.07
CA CYS A 83 6.35 -6.87 -10.38
C CYS A 83 6.07 -5.38 -10.41
N ASN A 84 4.79 -5.06 -10.57
CA ASN A 84 4.29 -3.70 -10.42
C ASN A 84 3.95 -3.43 -8.95
N ARG A 85 4.21 -2.22 -8.45
CA ARG A 85 3.95 -1.85 -7.06
C ARG A 85 2.89 -0.75 -6.98
N ILE A 86 1.90 -0.96 -6.11
CA ILE A 86 0.91 0.05 -5.72
C ILE A 86 1.10 0.33 -4.23
N PHE A 87 1.40 1.58 -3.88
CA PHE A 87 1.51 2.04 -2.50
C PHE A 87 0.23 2.77 -2.10
N TYR A 88 -0.61 2.15 -1.28
CA TYR A 88 -1.80 2.79 -0.73
C TYR A 88 -1.45 3.48 0.59
N LEU A 89 -1.41 4.81 0.59
CA LEU A 89 -1.01 5.59 1.76
C LEU A 89 -2.23 5.96 2.62
N ALA A 90 -2.75 4.98 3.35
CA ALA A 90 -3.79 5.17 4.37
C ALA A 90 -3.19 5.76 5.66
N LEU A 91 -2.54 6.92 5.54
CA LEU A 91 -1.74 7.56 6.59
C LEU A 91 -2.18 9.00 6.83
N PRO A 92 -1.97 9.55 8.04
CA PRO A 92 -2.26 10.95 8.31
C PRO A 92 -1.32 11.87 7.52
N PRO A 93 -1.75 13.11 7.19
CA PRO A 93 -0.95 14.03 6.40
C PRO A 93 0.45 14.37 6.96
N SER A 94 0.60 14.31 8.28
CA SER A 94 1.85 14.65 8.97
C SER A 94 3.05 13.75 8.62
N VAL A 95 2.81 12.57 8.03
CA VAL A 95 3.88 11.62 7.67
C VAL A 95 4.05 11.44 6.16
N PHE A 96 3.20 12.05 5.33
CA PHE A 96 3.24 11.84 3.87
C PHE A 96 4.59 12.17 3.26
N ASP A 97 5.15 13.34 3.60
CA ASP A 97 6.39 13.82 2.99
C ASP A 97 7.52 12.82 3.20
N LYS A 98 7.69 12.36 4.44
CA LYS A 98 8.75 11.40 4.81
C LYS A 98 8.53 10.03 4.17
N VAL A 99 7.29 9.54 4.16
CA VAL A 99 6.95 8.23 3.59
C VAL A 99 7.17 8.22 2.09
N THR A 100 6.72 9.25 1.38
CA THR A 100 6.84 9.35 -0.09
C THR A 100 8.28 9.45 -0.55
N VAL A 101 9.12 10.21 0.17
CA VAL A 101 10.57 10.27 -0.09
C VAL A 101 11.21 8.89 0.09
N ASN A 102 10.95 8.23 1.22
CA ASN A 102 11.53 6.90 1.46
C ASN A 102 11.03 5.84 0.45
N ILE A 103 9.75 5.89 0.06
CA ILE A 103 9.21 5.01 -1.00
C ILE A 103 9.95 5.24 -2.31
N LYS A 104 10.11 6.51 -2.72
CA LYS A 104 10.77 6.89 -3.96
C LYS A 104 12.23 6.45 -4.01
N ASP A 105 12.93 6.57 -2.89
CA ASP A 105 14.37 6.31 -2.82
C ASP A 105 14.72 4.83 -2.64
N ILE A 106 13.81 4.03 -2.07
CA ILE A 106 14.16 2.70 -1.53
C ILE A 106 13.22 1.62 -2.06
N CYS A 107 11.91 1.89 -2.09
CA CYS A 107 10.90 0.85 -2.26
C CYS A 107 10.31 0.78 -3.67
N LEU A 108 10.77 1.55 -4.65
CA LEU A 108 10.26 1.40 -6.02
C LEU A 108 10.72 0.09 -6.65
N SER A 109 9.85 -0.49 -7.48
CA SER A 109 10.21 -1.57 -8.39
C SER A 109 11.06 -1.00 -9.52
N GLU A 110 12.17 -1.68 -9.81
CA GLU A 110 13.06 -1.33 -10.93
C GLU A 110 12.60 -1.94 -12.26
N ARG A 111 11.69 -2.92 -12.23
CA ARG A 111 11.32 -3.73 -13.40
C ARG A 111 9.87 -3.58 -13.84
N GLY A 112 9.02 -3.04 -12.97
CA GLY A 112 7.61 -2.79 -13.23
C GLY A 112 7.24 -1.35 -12.95
N TRP A 113 5.99 -0.98 -13.26
CA TRP A 113 5.51 0.37 -12.95
C TRP A 113 5.24 0.52 -11.45
N ASN A 114 5.28 1.77 -10.99
CA ASN A 114 5.05 2.14 -9.61
C ASN A 114 3.92 3.18 -9.55
N ARG A 115 2.96 2.99 -8.64
CA ARG A 115 1.85 3.92 -8.41
C ARG A 115 1.68 4.19 -6.92
N VAL A 116 1.30 5.41 -6.57
CA VAL A 116 1.02 5.84 -5.21
C VAL A 116 -0.42 6.35 -5.14
N ILE A 117 -1.20 5.78 -4.22
CA ILE A 117 -2.58 6.17 -3.94
C ILE A 117 -2.60 6.99 -2.66
N ILE A 118 -3.19 8.18 -2.72
CA ILE A 118 -3.21 9.15 -1.64
C ILE A 118 -4.66 9.53 -1.33
N GLU A 119 -5.00 9.55 -0.05
CA GLU A 119 -6.32 9.95 0.46
C GLU A 119 -6.34 11.42 0.87
N LYS A 120 -7.55 12.00 0.87
CA LYS A 120 -7.78 13.34 1.42
C LYS A 120 -7.46 13.40 2.92
N PRO A 121 -7.06 14.57 3.46
CA PRO A 121 -7.03 15.89 2.83
C PRO A 121 -5.76 16.19 2.01
N PHE A 122 -5.93 16.82 0.84
CA PHE A 122 -4.84 17.27 -0.04
C PHE A 122 -4.40 18.71 0.28
N GLY A 123 -4.10 18.98 1.54
CA GLY A 123 -3.95 20.34 2.06
C GLY A 123 -5.26 20.89 2.64
N ARG A 124 -5.18 22.06 3.27
CA ARG A 124 -6.29 22.76 3.92
C ARG A 124 -6.69 24.05 3.19
N ASP A 125 -5.79 24.55 2.36
CA ASP A 125 -5.90 25.76 1.56
C ASP A 125 -5.09 25.58 0.26
N ASP A 126 -5.16 26.55 -0.63
CA ASP A 126 -4.43 26.59 -1.89
C ASP A 126 -2.92 26.48 -1.70
N VAL A 127 -2.37 27.17 -0.69
CA VAL A 127 -0.93 27.18 -0.39
C VAL A 127 -0.44 25.80 0.04
N THR A 128 -1.12 25.15 0.98
CA THR A 128 -0.75 23.83 1.50
C THR A 128 -1.03 22.73 0.48
N SER A 129 -2.07 22.87 -0.33
CA SER A 129 -2.36 21.95 -1.44
C SER A 129 -1.31 22.02 -2.54
N LYS A 130 -0.90 23.24 -2.91
CA LYS A 130 0.19 23.47 -3.85
C LYS A 130 1.50 22.88 -3.34
N LYS A 131 1.84 23.10 -2.05
CA LYS A 131 3.04 22.52 -1.44
C LYS A 131 3.06 20.99 -1.52
N LEU A 132 1.94 20.33 -1.21
CA LEU A 132 1.84 18.87 -1.32
C LEU A 132 1.99 18.41 -2.77
N SER A 133 1.37 19.13 -3.70
CA SER A 133 1.45 18.80 -5.13
C SER A 133 2.87 18.96 -5.68
N ASP A 134 3.53 20.07 -5.37
CA ASP A 134 4.91 20.35 -5.78
C ASP A 134 5.88 19.30 -5.18
N HIS A 135 5.66 18.90 -3.92
CA HIS A 135 6.41 17.81 -3.27
C HIS A 135 6.25 16.48 -4.01
N LEU A 136 5.01 16.06 -4.27
CA LEU A 136 4.75 14.79 -4.96
C LEU A 136 5.28 14.80 -6.41
N ALA A 137 5.12 15.91 -7.12
CA ALA A 137 5.62 16.08 -8.49
C ALA A 137 7.15 16.06 -8.56
N SER A 138 7.85 16.42 -7.49
CA SER A 138 9.31 16.28 -7.40
C SER A 138 9.77 14.82 -7.26
N LEU A 139 8.88 13.93 -6.84
CA LEU A 139 9.18 12.52 -6.56
C LEU A 139 8.62 11.57 -7.62
N PHE A 140 7.43 11.84 -8.14
CA PHE A 140 6.69 10.94 -9.03
C PHE A 140 6.15 11.68 -10.24
N HIS A 141 6.03 10.97 -11.36
CA HIS A 141 5.28 11.47 -12.51
C HIS A 141 3.77 11.46 -12.21
N GLU A 142 3.02 12.38 -12.81
CA GLU A 142 1.58 12.53 -12.52
C GLU A 142 0.79 11.25 -12.81
N GLU A 143 1.15 10.48 -13.85
CA GLU A 143 0.55 9.17 -14.17
C GLU A 143 0.74 8.09 -13.09
N GLN A 144 1.65 8.32 -12.14
CA GLN A 144 1.92 7.44 -11.02
C GLN A 144 1.11 7.83 -9.78
N ILE A 145 0.52 9.04 -9.74
CA ILE A 145 -0.15 9.59 -8.57
C ILE A 145 -1.67 9.45 -8.72
N TYR A 146 -2.30 8.77 -7.76
CA TYR A 146 -3.74 8.53 -7.72
C TYR A 146 -4.31 9.19 -6.47
N ARG A 147 -4.89 10.38 -6.63
CA ARG A 147 -5.56 11.11 -5.55
C ARG A 147 -7.00 10.64 -5.46
N ILE A 148 -7.39 10.05 -4.33
CA ILE A 148 -8.72 9.50 -4.13
C ILE A 148 -9.68 10.58 -3.66
N ASP A 149 -10.76 10.73 -4.43
CA ASP A 149 -12.02 11.26 -3.93
C ASP A 149 -13.09 10.18 -4.08
N HIS A 150 -13.57 9.66 -2.96
CA HIS A 150 -14.55 8.57 -2.93
C HIS A 150 -15.90 8.92 -3.56
N TYR A 151 -16.18 10.19 -3.85
CA TYR A 151 -17.37 10.58 -4.62
C TYR A 151 -17.25 10.26 -6.11
N LEU A 152 -16.05 9.98 -6.61
CA LEU A 152 -15.79 9.68 -8.03
C LEU A 152 -15.83 8.17 -8.35
N GLY A 153 -16.14 7.30 -7.36
CA GLY A 153 -16.20 5.84 -7.54
C GLY A 153 -16.62 5.07 -6.30
#